data_AF-A0A2N3L8D0-F1
#
_entry.id   AF-A0A2N3L8D0-F1
#
_cell.length_a   1.000
_cell.length_b   1.000
_cell.length_c   1.000
_cell.angle_alpha   90.00
_cell.angle_beta   90.00
_cell.angle_gamma   90.00
#
_symmetry.space_group_name_H-M   'P 1'
#
loop_
_entity.id
_entity.type
_entity.pdbx_description
1 polymer ?
#
loop_
_entity_poly.entity_id
_entity_poly.type
_entity_poly.pdbx_seq_one_letter_code
_entity_poly.pdbx_strand_id
1 'polypeptide(L)'
;MTDLTIASQGFSYASFESAAMTRLIEDTAHAWLRSFGLTNASAKQRLVTALRDALAQDSFAANDRTNMQDLLDQAAHDTIGGWFAQVTGQHDCYGSGKFSMLRCAFLSANRDGIWSEHFLDQTRTHHDLAIALSVQMMLPTPSLKSCEMPRQTLERRAS
;
A
#
# COMPACT_ATOMS: atom_id res chain seq x y z
N MET A 1 -41.12 -38.40 6.75
CA MET A 1 -40.84 -37.57 5.56
C MET A 1 -40.14 -36.32 6.06
N THR A 2 -38.83 -36.39 6.18
CA THR A 2 -38.00 -35.38 6.87
C THR A 2 -37.47 -34.35 5.87
N ASP A 3 -37.78 -33.09 6.17
CA ASP A 3 -37.25 -31.89 5.54
C ASP A 3 -35.72 -31.85 5.70
N LEU A 4 -35.01 -31.65 4.58
CA LEU A 4 -33.55 -31.61 4.50
C LEU A 4 -33.14 -30.30 3.82
N THR A 5 -33.50 -29.18 4.45
CA THR A 5 -32.98 -27.86 4.08
C THR A 5 -31.71 -27.61 4.89
N ILE A 6 -30.58 -28.21 4.49
CA ILE A 6 -29.26 -27.82 5.02
C ILE A 6 -28.83 -26.57 4.27
N ALA A 7 -28.89 -25.43 4.97
CA ALA A 7 -28.31 -24.18 4.55
C ALA A 7 -26.79 -24.32 4.45
N SER A 8 -26.27 -24.40 3.23
CA SER A 8 -24.86 -24.19 2.90
C SER A 8 -24.55 -22.69 2.97
N GLN A 9 -24.52 -22.15 4.20
CA GLN A 9 -23.92 -20.83 4.46
C GLN A 9 -22.44 -21.02 4.78
N GLY A 10 -21.62 -20.38 3.95
CA GLY A 10 -20.17 -20.47 3.99
C GLY A 10 -19.57 -19.91 5.27
N PHE A 11 -18.64 -20.66 5.83
CA PHE A 11 -17.58 -20.15 6.69
C PHE A 11 -16.34 -21.04 6.49
N SER A 12 -15.47 -20.64 5.58
CA SER A 12 -14.11 -21.20 5.45
C SER A 12 -13.10 -20.08 5.22
N TYR A 13 -13.16 -19.01 6.01
CA TYR A 13 -12.14 -17.94 6.03
C TYR A 13 -11.20 -18.03 7.24
N ALA A 14 -11.34 -19.06 8.08
CA ALA A 14 -10.69 -19.15 9.39
C ALA A 14 -9.92 -20.45 9.64
N SER A 15 -9.60 -21.25 8.62
CA SER A 15 -8.74 -22.41 8.82
C SER A 15 -7.27 -21.98 8.80
N PHE A 16 -6.84 -21.44 9.95
CA PHE A 16 -5.46 -21.17 10.40
C PHE A 16 -4.68 -20.07 9.63
N GLU A 17 -5.15 -18.83 9.68
CA GLU A 17 -4.19 -17.71 9.70
C GLU A 17 -3.36 -17.85 10.99
N SER A 18 -2.11 -18.28 10.89
CA SER A 18 -1.21 -18.33 12.04
C SER A 18 -1.11 -16.92 12.66
N ALA A 19 -1.03 -16.79 13.98
CA ALA A 19 -0.79 -15.49 14.62
C ALA A 19 0.46 -14.78 14.07
N ALA A 20 1.44 -15.55 13.57
CA ALA A 20 2.61 -15.01 12.87
C ALA A 20 2.24 -14.37 11.52
N MET A 21 1.31 -15.00 10.78
CA MET A 21 0.82 -14.52 9.50
C MET A 21 0.02 -13.21 9.65
N THR A 22 -0.85 -13.14 10.66
CA THR A 22 -1.59 -11.91 10.98
C THR A 22 -0.66 -10.75 11.29
N ARG A 23 0.37 -11.00 12.10
CA ARG A 23 1.39 -9.97 12.40
C ARG A 23 2.11 -9.52 11.14
N LEU A 24 2.51 -10.45 10.29
CA LEU A 24 3.21 -10.14 9.03
C LEU A 24 2.37 -9.26 8.10
N ILE A 25 1.08 -9.58 7.95
CA ILE A 25 0.13 -8.77 7.17
C ILE A 25 0.00 -7.37 7.78
N GLU A 26 -0.20 -7.28 9.09
CA GLU A 26 -0.36 -6.00 9.77
C GLU A 26 0.90 -5.13 9.71
N ASP A 27 2.08 -5.72 9.88
CA ASP A 27 3.37 -5.04 9.82
C ASP A 27 3.65 -4.54 8.40
N THR A 28 3.37 -5.36 7.39
CA THR A 28 3.50 -4.96 5.98
C THR A 28 2.55 -3.81 5.65
N ALA A 29 1.27 -3.92 6.01
CA ALA A 29 0.30 -2.84 5.81
C ALA A 29 0.75 -1.55 6.53
N HIS A 30 1.26 -1.65 7.75
CA HIS A 30 1.74 -0.49 8.51
C HIS A 30 2.97 0.15 7.85
N ALA A 31 3.92 -0.64 7.37
CA ALA A 31 5.11 -0.15 6.66
C ALA A 31 4.73 0.61 5.38
N TRP A 32 3.82 0.04 4.58
CA TRP A 32 3.31 0.67 3.37
C TRP A 32 2.57 1.97 3.67
N LEU A 33 1.67 1.99 4.65
CA LEU A 33 0.93 3.21 5.01
C LEU A 33 1.84 4.32 5.55
N ARG A 34 2.82 3.99 6.40
CA ARG A 34 3.85 4.94 6.85
C ARG A 34 4.59 5.55 5.66
N SER A 35 4.81 4.76 4.61
CA SER A 35 5.47 5.21 3.38
C SER A 35 4.68 6.34 2.68
N PHE A 36 3.35 6.38 2.86
CA PHE A 36 2.44 7.45 2.38
C PHE A 36 2.11 8.50 3.46
N GLY A 37 2.79 8.47 4.61
CA GLY A 37 2.52 9.40 5.72
C GLY A 37 1.19 9.15 6.44
N LEU A 38 0.59 7.97 6.26
CA LEU A 38 -0.73 7.62 6.77
C LEU A 38 -0.63 6.86 8.09
N THR A 39 -1.52 7.19 9.02
CA THR A 39 -1.62 6.53 10.34
C THR A 39 -3.06 6.19 10.73
N ASN A 40 -4.04 6.51 9.87
CA ASN A 40 -5.45 6.31 10.15
C ASN A 40 -5.85 4.83 10.10
N ALA A 41 -6.74 4.45 11.02
CA ALA A 41 -7.18 3.07 11.19
C ALA A 41 -7.99 2.54 9.99
N SER A 42 -8.76 3.41 9.33
CA SER A 42 -9.57 3.09 8.15
C SER A 42 -8.70 2.60 6.99
N ALA A 43 -7.64 3.34 6.65
CA ALA A 43 -6.68 2.93 5.63
C ALA A 43 -5.95 1.62 5.99
N LYS A 44 -5.58 1.44 7.28
CA LYS A 44 -4.99 0.18 7.78
C LYS A 44 -5.92 -1.00 7.54
N GLN A 45 -7.19 -0.87 7.93
CA GLN A 45 -8.17 -1.94 7.75
C GLN A 45 -8.38 -2.29 6.28
N ARG A 46 -8.52 -1.29 5.40
CA ARG A 46 -8.71 -1.52 3.96
C ARG A 46 -7.52 -2.26 3.35
N LEU A 47 -6.29 -1.85 3.67
CA LEU A 47 -5.09 -2.51 3.14
C LEU A 47 -4.93 -3.93 3.70
N VAL A 48 -5.17 -4.14 5.00
CA VAL A 48 -5.12 -5.48 5.60
C VAL A 48 -6.15 -6.42 4.96
N THR A 49 -7.37 -5.95 4.71
CA THR A 49 -8.39 -6.74 4.01
C THR A 49 -7.94 -7.08 2.59
N ALA A 50 -7.44 -6.11 1.83
CA ALA A 50 -6.95 -6.34 0.48
C ALA A 50 -5.78 -7.34 0.43
N LEU A 51 -4.85 -7.28 1.40
CA LEU A 51 -3.76 -8.25 1.52
C LEU A 51 -4.28 -9.66 1.82
N ARG A 52 -5.26 -9.79 2.73
CA ARG A 52 -5.90 -11.08 2.99
C ARG A 52 -6.59 -11.64 1.76
N ASP A 53 -7.29 -10.79 1.01
CA ASP A 53 -8.00 -11.20 -0.20
C ASP A 53 -7.03 -11.61 -1.31
N ALA A 54 -5.93 -10.88 -1.50
CA ALA A 54 -4.86 -11.24 -2.43
C ALA A 54 -4.28 -12.63 -2.09
N LEU A 55 -4.02 -12.90 -0.81
CA LEU A 55 -3.52 -14.21 -0.37
C LEU A 55 -4.54 -15.34 -0.52
N ALA A 56 -5.82 -15.04 -0.34
CA ALA A 56 -6.89 -16.01 -0.59
C ALA A 56 -6.99 -16.34 -2.10
N GLN A 57 -6.72 -15.36 -2.97
CA GLN A 57 -6.71 -15.54 -4.42
C GLN A 57 -5.44 -16.26 -4.92
N ASP A 58 -4.28 -15.96 -4.34
CA ASP A 58 -2.99 -16.60 -4.64
C ASP A 58 -2.80 -17.96 -3.95
N SER A 59 -3.79 -18.37 -3.15
CA SER A 59 -3.86 -19.74 -2.62
C SER A 59 -3.83 -20.70 -3.81
N PHE A 60 -2.70 -21.41 -3.98
CA PHE A 60 -2.43 -22.52 -4.92
C PHE A 60 -1.68 -22.25 -6.23
N ALA A 61 -0.97 -21.12 -6.41
CA ALA A 61 0.20 -21.13 -7.30
C ALA A 61 1.41 -21.75 -6.57
N ALA A 62 1.25 -23.01 -6.15
CA ALA A 62 2.24 -23.80 -5.44
C ALA A 62 3.37 -24.24 -6.37
N ASN A 63 4.18 -23.30 -6.85
CA ASN A 63 5.52 -23.60 -7.33
C ASN A 63 6.50 -22.52 -6.90
N ASP A 64 7.55 -22.99 -6.25
CA ASP A 64 8.78 -22.29 -5.85
C ASP A 64 8.65 -21.19 -4.80
N ARG A 65 9.11 -21.52 -3.58
CA ARG A 65 9.98 -20.73 -2.67
C ARG A 65 9.81 -19.20 -2.63
N THR A 66 8.63 -18.68 -2.94
CA THR A 66 8.40 -17.24 -2.98
C THR A 66 8.26 -16.79 -1.53
N ASN A 67 9.14 -15.86 -1.14
CA ASN A 67 9.15 -15.30 0.19
C ASN A 67 7.79 -14.66 0.47
N MET A 68 7.15 -15.06 1.57
CA MET A 68 5.83 -14.57 1.98
C MET A 68 5.80 -13.03 2.08
N GLN A 69 6.90 -12.43 2.50
CA GLN A 69 7.05 -10.97 2.57
C GLN A 69 6.99 -10.34 1.16
N ASP A 70 7.67 -10.92 0.18
CA ASP A 70 7.71 -10.40 -1.19
C ASP A 70 6.32 -10.50 -1.84
N LEU A 71 5.55 -11.56 -1.56
CA LEU A 71 4.15 -11.68 -1.99
C LEU A 71 3.28 -10.58 -1.39
N LEU A 72 3.42 -10.33 -0.09
CA LEU A 72 2.66 -9.26 0.59
C LEU A 72 3.06 -7.86 0.10
N ASP A 73 4.34 -7.63 -0.16
CA ASP A 73 4.83 -6.37 -0.72
C ASP A 73 4.32 -6.15 -2.14
N GLN A 74 4.31 -7.21 -2.97
CA GLN A 74 3.74 -7.15 -4.30
C GLN A 74 2.22 -6.90 -4.25
N ALA A 75 1.49 -7.61 -3.39
CA ALA A 75 0.07 -7.42 -3.22
C ALA A 75 -0.27 -6.00 -2.71
N ALA A 76 0.52 -5.44 -1.79
CA ALA A 76 0.36 -4.07 -1.32
C ALA A 76 0.61 -3.06 -2.45
N HIS A 77 1.70 -3.26 -3.21
CA HIS A 77 2.04 -2.44 -4.34
C HIS A 77 0.93 -2.45 -5.40
N ASP A 78 0.40 -3.62 -5.76
CA ASP A 78 -0.63 -3.77 -6.78
C ASP A 78 -1.99 -3.22 -6.31
N THR A 79 -2.33 -3.42 -5.04
CA THR A 79 -3.54 -2.83 -4.44
C THR A 79 -3.49 -1.30 -4.52
N ILE A 80 -2.38 -0.70 -4.11
CA ILE A 80 -2.22 0.76 -4.11
C ILE A 80 -2.11 1.30 -5.55
N GLY A 81 -1.38 0.59 -6.41
CA GLY A 81 -1.24 0.93 -7.83
C GLY A 81 -2.58 0.88 -8.57
N GLY A 82 -3.39 -0.15 -8.31
CA GLY A 82 -4.74 -0.29 -8.83
C GLY A 82 -5.68 0.82 -8.35
N TRP A 83 -5.59 1.19 -7.07
CA TRP A 83 -6.32 2.34 -6.56
C TRP A 83 -5.88 3.65 -7.22
N PHE A 84 -4.58 3.89 -7.39
CA PHE A 84 -4.10 5.07 -8.13
C PHE A 84 -4.57 5.07 -9.59
N ALA A 85 -4.65 3.89 -10.23
CA ALA A 85 -5.17 3.77 -11.58
C ALA A 85 -6.64 4.20 -11.66
N GLN A 86 -7.46 3.83 -10.66
CA GLN A 86 -8.84 4.29 -10.56
C GLN A 86 -8.93 5.80 -10.29
N VAL A 87 -8.11 6.32 -9.36
CA VAL A 87 -8.09 7.76 -9.01
C VAL A 87 -7.71 8.60 -10.22
N THR A 88 -6.64 8.24 -10.92
CA THR A 88 -6.08 9.05 -12.01
C THR A 88 -6.68 8.73 -13.39
N GLY A 89 -7.40 7.62 -13.52
CA GLY A 89 -7.84 7.10 -14.81
C GLY A 89 -6.71 6.57 -15.70
N GLN A 90 -5.50 6.34 -15.14
CA GLN A 90 -4.34 5.89 -15.89
C GLN A 90 -4.01 4.42 -15.61
N HIS A 91 -3.80 3.62 -16.65
CA HIS A 91 -3.56 2.18 -16.50
C HIS A 91 -2.11 1.81 -16.10
N ASP A 92 -1.14 2.69 -16.34
CA ASP A 92 0.28 2.42 -16.09
C ASP A 92 0.72 2.91 -14.70
N CYS A 93 0.00 2.59 -13.63
CA CYS A 93 0.33 3.03 -12.26
C CYS A 93 1.22 2.04 -11.49
N TYR A 94 1.55 0.90 -12.11
CA TYR A 94 2.32 -0.19 -11.51
C TYR A 94 3.83 -0.10 -11.81
N GLY A 95 4.26 0.70 -12.78
CA GLY A 95 5.68 0.90 -13.05
C GLY A 95 6.36 1.63 -11.88
N SER A 96 7.50 1.12 -11.40
CA SER A 96 8.21 1.64 -10.22
C SER A 96 8.45 3.16 -10.25
N GLY A 97 8.83 3.71 -11.40
CA GLY A 97 9.04 5.14 -11.58
C GLY A 97 7.75 5.95 -11.42
N LYS A 98 6.65 5.51 -12.04
CA LYS A 98 5.37 6.20 -12.00
C LYS A 98 4.67 6.04 -10.64
N PHE A 99 4.73 4.86 -10.05
CA PHE A 99 4.28 4.63 -8.69
C PHE A 99 5.01 5.55 -7.69
N SER A 100 6.34 5.70 -7.84
CA SER A 100 7.12 6.61 -7.00
C SER A 100 6.70 8.07 -7.18
N MET A 101 6.45 8.52 -8.41
CA MET A 101 5.92 9.85 -8.69
C MET A 101 4.54 10.07 -8.05
N LEU A 102 3.62 9.11 -8.19
CA LEU A 102 2.28 9.16 -7.60
C LEU A 102 2.35 9.21 -6.08
N ARG A 103 3.26 8.46 -5.46
CA ARG A 103 3.51 8.53 -4.03
C ARG A 103 3.98 9.91 -3.59
N CYS A 104 4.96 10.50 -4.29
CA CYS A 104 5.43 11.86 -3.99
C CYS A 104 4.33 12.92 -4.20
N ALA A 105 3.52 12.77 -5.26
CA ALA A 105 2.39 13.62 -5.53
C ALA A 105 1.33 13.51 -4.43
N PHE A 106 1.02 12.30 -3.97
CA PHE A 106 0.10 12.07 -2.87
C PHE A 106 0.59 12.68 -1.56
N LEU A 107 1.86 12.48 -1.20
CA LEU A 107 2.46 13.10 -0.01
C LEU A 107 2.36 14.63 -0.04
N SER A 108 2.61 15.23 -1.20
CA SER A 108 2.50 16.68 -1.38
C SER A 108 1.05 17.18 -1.36
N ALA A 109 0.11 16.43 -1.95
CA ALA A 109 -1.31 16.74 -1.95
C ALA A 109 -1.97 16.52 -0.57
N ASN A 110 -1.46 15.59 0.24
CA ASN A 110 -2.02 15.20 1.54
C ASN A 110 -1.28 15.85 2.73
N ARG A 111 -0.61 16.99 2.56
CA ARG A 111 0.10 17.67 3.67
C ARG A 111 -0.82 18.05 4.82
N ASP A 112 -2.06 18.43 4.52
CA ASP A 112 -3.08 18.79 5.51
C ASP A 112 -3.91 17.57 5.99
N GLY A 113 -3.59 16.37 5.51
CA GLY A 113 -4.24 15.13 5.91
C GLY A 113 -5.64 14.90 5.35
N ILE A 114 -6.15 15.81 4.51
CA ILE A 114 -7.52 15.78 3.95
C ILE A 114 -7.82 14.45 3.23
N TRP A 115 -6.85 13.88 2.53
CA TRP A 115 -7.01 12.67 1.73
C TRP A 115 -6.76 11.37 2.49
N SER A 116 -6.34 11.45 3.76
CA SER A 116 -5.96 10.27 4.55
C SER A 116 -7.13 9.28 4.72
N GLU A 117 -8.33 9.79 4.99
CA GLU A 117 -9.55 8.97 5.11
C GLU A 117 -10.05 8.41 3.76
N HIS A 118 -9.61 9.02 2.65
CA HIS A 118 -9.98 8.62 1.29
C HIS A 118 -9.04 7.55 0.72
N PHE A 119 -7.89 7.31 1.36
CA PHE A 119 -6.90 6.36 0.87
C PHE A 119 -7.48 4.94 0.80
N LEU A 120 -7.38 4.31 -0.37
CA LEU A 120 -7.97 3.00 -0.69
C LEU A 120 -9.49 2.91 -0.56
N ASP A 121 -10.22 4.02 -0.46
CA ASP A 121 -11.68 4.02 -0.40
C ASP A 121 -12.28 3.78 -1.80
N GLN A 122 -12.76 2.58 -2.08
CA GLN A 122 -13.34 2.20 -3.37
C GLN A 122 -14.73 2.82 -3.64
N THR A 123 -15.38 3.41 -2.63
CA THR A 123 -16.79 3.83 -2.72
C THR A 123 -16.97 5.30 -3.08
N ARG A 124 -15.91 6.09 -2.94
CA ARG A 124 -15.96 7.55 -3.12
C ARG A 124 -15.54 7.96 -4.52
N THR A 125 -16.08 9.10 -4.95
CA THR A 125 -15.55 9.79 -6.13
C THR A 125 -14.17 10.37 -5.82
N HIS A 126 -13.21 10.08 -6.69
CA HIS A 126 -11.81 10.51 -6.53
C HIS A 126 -11.44 11.73 -7.38
N HIS A 127 -12.43 12.45 -7.92
CA HIS A 127 -12.21 13.53 -8.88
C HIS A 127 -11.30 14.64 -8.33
N ASP A 128 -11.59 15.12 -7.12
CA ASP A 128 -10.82 16.20 -6.50
C ASP A 128 -9.38 15.75 -6.16
N LEU A 129 -9.23 14.50 -5.71
CA LEU A 129 -7.92 13.90 -5.49
C LEU A 129 -7.14 13.76 -6.82
N ALA A 130 -7.80 13.34 -7.90
CA ALA A 130 -7.20 13.21 -9.22
C ALA A 130 -6.66 14.55 -9.72
N ILE A 131 -7.42 15.63 -9.53
CA ILE A 131 -6.98 17.00 -9.85
C ILE A 131 -5.79 17.37 -8.97
N ALA A 132 -5.86 17.15 -7.66
CA ALA A 132 -4.76 17.47 -6.74
C ALA A 132 -3.47 16.73 -7.11
N LEU A 133 -3.54 15.43 -7.41
CA LEU A 133 -2.40 14.63 -7.86
C LEU A 133 -1.83 15.14 -9.19
N SER A 134 -2.70 15.48 -10.15
CA SER A 134 -2.28 16.02 -11.45
C SER A 134 -1.51 17.33 -11.29
N VAL A 135 -2.00 18.24 -10.44
CA VAL A 135 -1.31 19.50 -10.14
C VAL A 135 0.07 19.23 -9.54
N GLN A 136 0.17 18.33 -8.56
CA GLN A 136 1.46 18.00 -7.93
C GLN A 136 2.44 17.34 -8.91
N MET A 137 1.95 16.54 -9.85
CA MET A 137 2.76 15.90 -10.88
C MET A 137 3.25 16.88 -11.97
N MET A 138 2.59 18.03 -12.14
CA MET A 138 3.00 19.09 -13.05
C MET A 138 4.04 20.04 -12.44
N LEU A 139 4.23 20.00 -11.12
CA LEU A 139 5.27 20.79 -10.48
C LEU A 139 6.65 20.24 -10.85
N PRO A 140 7.63 21.10 -11.15
CA PRO A 140 8.99 20.65 -11.37
C PRO A 140 9.44 19.87 -10.14
N THR A 141 9.96 18.64 -10.35
CA THR A 141 10.52 17.82 -9.28
C THR A 141 11.50 18.70 -8.51
N PRO A 142 11.32 18.90 -7.19
CA PRO A 142 12.21 19.75 -6.44
C PRO A 142 13.63 19.24 -6.68
N SER A 143 14.50 20.13 -7.16
CA SER A 143 15.90 19.78 -7.39
C SER A 143 16.43 19.22 -6.08
N LEU A 144 16.89 17.96 -6.11
CA LEU A 144 17.63 17.36 -5.02
C LEU A 144 18.78 18.30 -4.72
N LYS A 145 18.63 19.14 -3.70
CA LYS A 145 19.80 19.78 -3.09
C LYS A 145 20.64 18.60 -2.63
N SER A 146 21.81 18.42 -3.23
CA SER A 146 22.78 17.46 -2.74
C SER A 146 22.96 17.72 -1.25
N CYS A 147 22.35 16.88 -0.41
CA CYS A 147 22.73 16.80 0.99
C CYS A 147 24.13 16.20 0.98
N GLU A 148 25.14 17.04 0.73
CA GLU A 148 26.50 16.71 1.11
C GLU A 148 26.47 16.50 2.62
N MET A 149 26.47 15.23 3.02
CA MET A 149 26.68 14.91 4.43
C MET A 149 28.08 15.42 4.78
N PRO A 150 28.24 16.30 5.78
CA PRO A 150 29.56 16.73 6.19
C PRO A 150 30.33 15.49 6.65
N ARG A 151 31.36 15.11 5.88
CA ARG A 151 32.29 14.06 6.27
C ARG A 151 32.92 14.49 7.59
N GLN A 152 32.59 13.79 8.69
CA GLN A 152 33.34 13.91 9.92
C GLN A 152 34.77 13.46 9.63
N THR A 153 35.70 14.42 9.54
CA THR A 153 37.13 14.14 9.54
C THR A 153 37.51 13.69 10.95
N LEU A 154 37.91 12.43 11.10
CA LEU A 154 38.54 11.93 12.31
C LEU A 154 39.89 12.62 12.48
N GLU A 155 39.93 13.67 13.31
CA GLU A 155 41.20 14.20 13.80
C GLU A 155 41.88 13.13 14.64
N ARG A 156 42.87 12.48 14.05
CA ARG A 156 43.76 11.55 14.74
C ARG A 156 44.56 12.36 15.76
N ARG A 157 44.17 12.29 17.05
CA ARG A 157 45.02 12.78 18.15
C ARG A 157 46.39 12.10 18.03
N ALA A 158 47.39 12.87 17.61
CA ALA A 158 48.78 12.48 17.79
C ALA A 158 49.09 12.50 19.29
N SER A 159 49.61 11.39 19.80
CA SER A 159 50.26 11.27 21.11
C SER A 159 51.76 11.33 20.91
#